data_AF-A0A081D975-F1
#
_entry.id   AF-A0A081D975-F1
#
_cell.length_a   1.000
_cell.length_b   1.000
_cell.length_c   1.000
_cell.angle_alpha   90.00
_cell.angle_beta   90.00
_cell.angle_gamma   90.00
#
_symmetry.space_group_name_H-M   'P 1'
#
loop_
_entity.id
_entity.type
_entity.pdbx_description
1 polymer ?
#
loop_
_entity_poly.entity_id
_entity_poly.type
_entity_poly.pdbx_seq_one_letter_code
_entity_poly.pdbx_strand_id
1 'polypeptide(L)'
;MEFNAWWMHKYVMHGFLWNLHEDHHHKQHDSWFEKNDFFFVFYAVISIGLKIAHSELDLWWALPMSAGIFAYGVAYFIVHDIFIHQRFKWLRKANNVYARGVRRAHKIHHKHIGKEKGENFGNACRSSQIFQINGYCIIIGSGLGGIATALRLRHKGYQVTIFEQNDYAGGKLHSIEKDGYRFDLGPSLFTLPHLVDQLHDLFPDHCNSFSYIKKSVGCHYFWEDGTSFKAYSNQADFVSHASDTFAESKAVINNYLNNSKSRYNLTKSLFLEKSLHKWSTYFSINTIQAIINAPFLGLFNTLHKENEVFENPKLTQLFNRYATYNGSSPYQTPGIMSMIPHLEMGIGTYYPQNGMHRISQSLYELAVKVGIEFRFRESVTKINYKDNKATGIKTPINNYKADIIVSNMDIYPTYKKLLTDYPAPQKTLDQERSSSALIFYWGINHKFPNLDLHNILFSENYPEEFDHIFNKKSLFNDPTVYINITSKETKTDAPAGCENWFVMINAPGDYGQDWEAMIVEARKNIIAKINNCLHTDISNYISTEHVLDPRGIEKNTSSYRGALYGAASNDKFAAFLRHPNFNKGLKNLYHVGGSVHPGGGIPLCLLSAQITADLIPDV
;
A
#
# COMPACT_ATOMS: atom_id res chain seq x y z
N MET A 1 -15.99 34.86 -16.34
CA MET A 1 -17.17 34.77 -15.46
C MET A 1 -16.80 35.03 -14.00
N GLU A 2 -15.86 34.30 -13.42
CA GLU A 2 -15.50 34.44 -11.99
C GLU A 2 -14.98 35.83 -11.60
N PHE A 3 -14.11 36.44 -12.41
CA PHE A 3 -13.67 37.83 -12.18
C PHE A 3 -14.83 38.83 -12.16
N ASN A 4 -15.80 38.68 -13.08
CA ASN A 4 -16.98 39.54 -13.12
C ASN A 4 -17.88 39.29 -11.91
N ALA A 5 -18.05 38.03 -11.49
CA ALA A 5 -18.79 37.70 -10.27
C ALA A 5 -18.13 38.32 -9.02
N TRP A 6 -16.80 38.24 -8.92
CA TRP A 6 -16.04 38.87 -7.85
C TRP A 6 -16.12 40.39 -7.87
N TRP A 7 -15.96 41.01 -9.03
CA TRP A 7 -16.01 42.45 -9.18
C TRP A 7 -17.41 43.00 -8.87
N MET A 8 -18.46 42.37 -9.40
CA MET A 8 -19.85 42.69 -9.11
C MET A 8 -20.16 42.50 -7.62
N HIS A 9 -19.73 41.40 -7.03
CA HIS A 9 -20.00 41.12 -5.63
C HIS A 9 -19.25 42.10 -4.70
N LYS A 10 -17.99 42.40 -4.97
CA LYS A 10 -17.17 43.31 -4.16
C LYS A 10 -17.57 44.77 -4.28
N TYR A 11 -17.72 45.28 -5.50
CA TYR A 11 -17.89 46.73 -5.73
C TYR A 11 -19.35 47.15 -5.91
N VAL A 12 -20.21 46.25 -6.37
CA VAL A 12 -21.63 46.55 -6.56
C VAL A 12 -22.44 46.08 -5.35
N MET A 13 -22.38 44.80 -4.97
CA MET A 13 -23.18 44.26 -3.86
C MET A 13 -22.66 44.68 -2.48
N HIS A 14 -21.35 44.57 -2.21
CA HIS A 14 -20.71 45.08 -0.98
C HIS A 14 -20.41 46.58 -1.03
N GLY A 15 -20.63 47.23 -2.17
CA GLY A 15 -20.42 48.66 -2.37
C GLY A 15 -21.72 49.45 -2.44
N PHE A 16 -22.09 49.88 -3.66
CA PHE A 16 -23.22 50.77 -3.90
C PHE A 16 -24.58 50.19 -3.48
N LEU A 17 -24.77 48.87 -3.59
CA LEU A 17 -26.02 48.17 -3.28
C LEU A 17 -25.97 47.41 -1.95
N TRP A 18 -25.10 47.79 -1.00
CA TRP A 18 -25.02 47.15 0.32
C TRP A 18 -26.37 47.09 1.04
N ASN A 19 -27.19 48.15 0.95
CA ASN A 19 -28.52 48.19 1.58
C ASN A 19 -29.50 47.11 1.07
N LEU A 20 -29.25 46.55 -0.13
CA LEU A 20 -30.00 45.42 -0.69
C LEU A 20 -29.35 44.07 -0.36
N HIS A 21 -28.07 44.05 0.03
CA HIS A 21 -27.29 42.83 0.27
C HIS A 21 -27.03 42.56 1.76
N GLU A 22 -27.19 43.55 2.63
CA GLU A 22 -26.92 43.47 4.07
C GLU A 22 -27.82 42.47 4.80
N ASP A 23 -29.09 42.40 4.43
CA ASP A 23 -30.06 41.49 5.03
C ASP A 23 -29.76 40.01 4.73
N HIS A 24 -29.03 39.74 3.66
CA HIS A 24 -28.49 38.43 3.35
C HIS A 24 -27.51 37.94 4.43
N HIS A 25 -26.69 38.85 4.98
CA HIS A 25 -25.72 38.56 6.05
C HIS A 25 -26.39 38.44 7.42
N HIS A 26 -27.47 39.18 7.64
CA HIS A 26 -28.19 39.22 8.92
C HIS A 26 -29.49 38.43 8.85
N LYS A 27 -29.45 37.13 9.20
CA LYS A 27 -30.64 36.24 9.23
C LYS A 27 -31.62 36.54 10.38
N GLN A 28 -32.15 37.75 10.47
CA GLN A 28 -33.14 38.16 11.47
C GLN A 28 -34.50 38.51 10.85
N HIS A 29 -34.96 37.74 9.86
CA HIS A 29 -36.24 38.00 9.20
C HIS A 29 -37.05 36.71 9.01
N ASP A 30 -38.34 36.74 9.38
CA ASP A 30 -39.33 35.66 9.19
C ASP A 30 -39.99 35.69 7.78
N SER A 31 -39.41 36.42 6.83
CA SER A 31 -39.93 36.56 5.46
C SER A 31 -39.46 35.42 4.54
N TRP A 32 -40.32 35.00 3.61
CA TRP A 32 -39.95 34.03 2.57
C TRP A 32 -38.93 34.59 1.55
N PHE A 33 -38.83 35.91 1.40
CA PHE A 33 -37.89 36.62 0.52
C PHE A 33 -36.98 37.59 1.30
N GLU A 34 -35.69 37.62 0.92
CA GLU A 34 -34.70 38.63 1.29
C GLU A 34 -34.67 39.74 0.21
N LYS A 35 -34.34 40.99 0.58
CA LYS A 35 -34.09 42.09 -0.38
C LYS A 35 -33.00 41.69 -1.38
N ASN A 36 -32.02 40.90 -0.93
CA ASN A 36 -30.97 40.36 -1.78
C ASN A 36 -31.49 39.39 -2.86
N ASP A 37 -32.67 38.81 -2.67
CA ASP A 37 -33.30 37.98 -3.70
C ASP A 37 -33.80 38.85 -4.88
N PHE A 38 -33.88 40.19 -4.75
CA PHE A 38 -34.31 41.09 -5.84
C PHE A 38 -33.19 41.51 -6.81
N PHE A 39 -31.95 41.09 -6.61
CA PHE A 39 -30.85 41.44 -7.52
C PHE A 39 -31.10 40.97 -8.96
N PHE A 40 -31.79 39.85 -9.17
CA PHE A 40 -32.14 39.42 -10.54
C PHE A 40 -33.14 40.38 -11.22
N VAL A 41 -34.05 41.00 -10.47
CA VAL A 41 -34.98 42.03 -10.97
C VAL A 41 -34.21 43.29 -11.33
N PHE A 42 -33.25 43.69 -10.50
CA PHE A 42 -32.37 44.81 -10.78
C PHE A 42 -31.60 44.62 -12.09
N TYR A 43 -31.02 43.44 -12.32
CA TYR A 43 -30.35 43.11 -13.59
C TYR A 43 -31.31 43.09 -14.77
N ALA A 44 -32.53 42.59 -14.59
CA ALA A 44 -33.55 42.58 -15.64
C ALA A 44 -33.94 44.00 -16.07
N VAL A 45 -34.16 44.92 -15.11
CA VAL A 45 -34.52 46.32 -15.41
C VAL A 45 -33.41 47.01 -16.20
N ILE A 46 -32.14 46.85 -15.82
CA ILE A 46 -31.01 47.44 -16.54
C ILE A 46 -30.89 46.85 -17.94
N SER A 47 -31.01 45.52 -18.07
CA SER A 47 -30.96 44.86 -19.38
C SER A 47 -32.09 45.34 -20.30
N ILE A 48 -33.33 45.46 -19.80
CA ILE A 48 -34.47 45.97 -20.55
C ILE A 48 -34.24 47.42 -20.97
N GLY A 49 -33.77 48.27 -20.06
CA GLY A 49 -33.45 49.68 -20.35
C GLY A 49 -32.40 49.82 -21.46
N LEU A 50 -31.32 49.03 -21.41
CA LEU A 50 -30.29 49.01 -22.46
C LEU A 50 -30.81 48.46 -23.79
N LYS A 51 -31.75 47.49 -23.77
CA LYS A 51 -32.40 47.00 -24.98
C LYS A 51 -33.28 48.08 -25.61
N ILE A 52 -34.03 48.82 -24.80
CA ILE A 52 -34.85 49.95 -25.26
C ILE A 52 -33.95 51.05 -25.81
N ALA A 53 -32.86 51.39 -25.13
CA ALA A 53 -31.90 52.38 -25.60
C ALA A 53 -31.24 51.98 -26.94
N HIS A 54 -30.98 50.69 -27.16
CA HIS A 54 -30.54 50.19 -28.46
C HIS A 54 -31.62 50.41 -29.55
N SER A 55 -32.89 50.11 -29.23
CA SER A 55 -34.01 50.20 -30.17
C SER A 55 -34.39 51.64 -30.53
N GLU A 56 -34.43 52.54 -29.54
CA GLU A 56 -34.98 53.89 -29.68
C GLU A 56 -33.91 54.96 -29.93
N LEU A 57 -32.67 54.73 -29.49
CA LEU A 57 -31.56 55.69 -29.57
C LEU A 57 -30.41 55.22 -30.49
N ASP A 58 -30.59 54.09 -31.19
CA ASP A 58 -29.63 53.47 -32.11
C ASP A 58 -28.22 53.24 -31.51
N LEU A 59 -28.17 52.99 -30.19
CA LEU A 59 -26.92 52.74 -29.47
C LEU A 59 -26.48 51.29 -29.68
N TRP A 60 -25.62 51.05 -30.67
CA TRP A 60 -25.14 49.71 -31.05
C TRP A 60 -24.47 48.93 -29.89
N TRP A 61 -23.77 49.62 -28.99
CA TRP A 61 -23.09 49.01 -27.84
C TRP A 61 -24.05 48.58 -26.71
N ALA A 62 -25.27 49.12 -26.69
CA ALA A 62 -26.24 48.82 -25.64
C ALA A 62 -26.80 47.40 -25.75
N LEU A 63 -26.87 46.83 -26.96
CA LEU A 63 -27.34 45.45 -27.19
C LEU A 63 -26.42 44.37 -26.57
N PRO A 64 -25.10 44.32 -26.86
CA PRO A 64 -24.22 43.33 -26.25
C PRO A 64 -24.12 43.50 -24.73
N MET A 65 -24.18 44.74 -24.22
CA MET A 65 -24.24 44.99 -22.78
C MET A 65 -25.54 44.47 -22.14
N SER A 66 -26.68 44.73 -22.79
CA SER A 66 -27.99 44.20 -22.37
C SER A 66 -27.99 42.68 -22.30
N ALA A 67 -27.45 42.00 -23.31
CA ALA A 67 -27.33 40.54 -23.35
C ALA A 67 -26.41 39.99 -22.25
N GLY A 68 -25.27 40.64 -21.99
CA GLY A 68 -24.33 40.23 -20.94
C GLY A 68 -24.93 40.37 -19.53
N ILE A 69 -25.63 41.47 -19.26
CA ILE A 69 -26.29 41.71 -17.96
C ILE A 69 -27.45 40.74 -17.75
N PHE A 70 -28.24 40.47 -18.81
CA PHE A 70 -29.28 39.45 -18.76
C PHE A 70 -28.72 38.06 -18.42
N ALA A 71 -27.68 37.62 -19.12
CA ALA A 71 -27.04 36.33 -18.88
C ALA A 71 -26.49 36.22 -17.45
N TYR A 72 -25.89 37.29 -16.92
CA TYR A 72 -25.44 37.35 -15.54
C TYR A 72 -26.60 37.26 -14.54
N GLY A 73 -27.70 38.00 -14.77
CA GLY A 73 -28.89 37.97 -13.92
C GLY A 73 -29.52 36.58 -13.84
N VAL A 74 -29.60 35.87 -14.97
CA VAL A 74 -30.07 34.47 -15.01
C VAL A 74 -29.13 33.55 -14.22
N ALA A 75 -27.82 33.70 -14.40
CA ALA A 75 -26.83 32.91 -13.65
C ALA A 75 -26.91 33.16 -12.14
N TYR A 76 -27.08 34.42 -11.73
CA TYR A 76 -27.28 34.79 -10.33
C TYR A 76 -28.52 34.12 -9.75
N PHE A 77 -29.67 34.22 -10.41
CA PHE A 77 -30.93 33.60 -9.95
C PHE A 77 -30.80 32.07 -9.78
N ILE A 78 -30.16 31.39 -10.73
CA ILE A 78 -29.94 29.94 -10.66
C ILE A 78 -29.02 29.57 -9.49
N VAL A 79 -27.91 30.28 -9.32
CA VAL A 79 -26.92 29.93 -8.29
C VAL A 79 -27.39 30.35 -6.91
N HIS A 80 -27.85 31.59 -6.75
CA HIS A 80 -28.24 32.17 -5.48
C HIS A 80 -29.60 31.63 -5.01
N ASP A 81 -30.67 31.85 -5.78
CA ASP A 81 -32.03 31.62 -5.29
C ASP A 81 -32.45 30.16 -5.40
N ILE A 82 -32.08 29.49 -6.50
CA ILE A 82 -32.44 28.08 -6.75
C ILE A 82 -31.45 27.14 -6.04
N PHE A 83 -30.15 27.31 -6.22
CA PHE A 83 -29.17 26.33 -5.75
C PHE A 83 -28.73 26.53 -4.29
N ILE A 84 -28.49 27.77 -3.86
CA ILE A 84 -28.00 28.10 -2.52
C ILE A 84 -29.16 28.24 -1.52
N HIS A 85 -30.10 29.17 -1.76
CA HIS A 85 -31.23 29.42 -0.86
C HIS A 85 -32.35 28.38 -0.98
N GLN A 86 -32.34 27.57 -2.04
CA GLN A 86 -33.36 26.54 -2.30
C GLN A 86 -34.79 27.08 -2.25
N ARG A 87 -35.00 28.34 -2.68
CA ARG A 87 -36.34 28.93 -2.84
C ARG A 87 -37.18 28.08 -3.80
N PHE A 88 -36.52 27.46 -4.78
CA PHE A 88 -37.08 26.44 -5.68
C PHE A 88 -36.28 25.13 -5.58
N LYS A 89 -36.96 23.99 -5.42
CA LYS A 89 -36.33 22.68 -5.15
C LYS A 89 -35.77 21.98 -6.40
N TRP A 90 -35.27 22.72 -7.40
CA TRP A 90 -34.84 22.15 -8.69
C TRP A 90 -33.44 21.54 -8.66
N LEU A 91 -32.51 22.08 -7.85
CA LEU A 91 -31.09 21.65 -7.83
C LEU A 91 -30.62 21.07 -6.48
N ARG A 92 -31.56 20.65 -5.63
CA ARG A 92 -31.27 20.18 -4.25
C ARG A 92 -30.29 18.99 -4.19
N LYS A 93 -30.29 18.11 -5.21
CA LYS A 93 -29.46 16.89 -5.27
C LYS A 93 -28.11 17.08 -5.97
N ALA A 94 -27.78 18.28 -6.46
CA ALA A 94 -26.50 18.50 -7.14
C ALA A 94 -25.32 18.33 -6.14
N ASN A 95 -24.35 17.47 -6.52
CA ASN A 95 -23.22 17.05 -5.66
C ASN A 95 -21.88 16.91 -6.42
N ASN A 96 -21.69 17.62 -7.53
CA ASN A 96 -20.41 17.64 -8.23
C ASN A 96 -19.39 18.59 -7.54
N VAL A 97 -18.14 18.56 -7.97
CA VAL A 97 -17.04 19.37 -7.40
C VAL A 97 -17.39 20.87 -7.41
N TYR A 98 -17.92 21.37 -8.52
CA TYR A 98 -18.33 22.77 -8.66
C TYR A 98 -19.45 23.16 -7.69
N ALA A 99 -20.51 22.35 -7.59
CA ALA A 99 -21.62 22.55 -6.67
C ALA A 99 -21.17 22.57 -5.20
N ARG A 100 -20.21 21.71 -4.82
CA ARG A 100 -19.60 21.72 -3.49
C ARG A 100 -18.77 22.99 -3.26
N GLY A 101 -17.99 23.41 -4.25
CA GLY A 101 -17.21 24.65 -4.21
C GLY A 101 -18.09 25.89 -4.02
N VAL A 102 -19.17 26.01 -4.78
CA VAL A 102 -20.14 27.13 -4.71
C VAL A 102 -20.81 27.21 -3.34
N ARG A 103 -21.25 26.06 -2.76
CA ARG A 103 -21.80 26.03 -1.39
C ARG A 103 -20.76 26.40 -0.32
N ARG A 104 -19.51 25.97 -0.49
CA ARG A 104 -18.41 26.29 0.43
C ARG A 104 -18.09 27.79 0.37
N ALA A 105 -17.96 28.36 -0.83
CA ALA A 105 -17.73 29.78 -1.04
C ALA A 105 -18.86 30.63 -0.44
N HIS A 106 -20.12 30.22 -0.63
CA HIS A 106 -21.27 30.91 -0.03
C HIS A 106 -21.25 30.82 1.51
N LYS A 107 -20.95 29.66 2.08
CA LYS A 107 -20.85 29.52 3.55
C LYS A 107 -19.73 30.39 4.14
N ILE A 108 -18.61 30.49 3.44
CA ILE A 108 -17.47 31.34 3.84
C ILE A 108 -17.86 32.82 3.75
N HIS A 109 -18.61 33.21 2.72
CA HIS A 109 -19.13 34.55 2.54
C HIS A 109 -19.92 35.06 3.77
N HIS A 110 -20.76 34.19 4.35
CA HIS A 110 -21.55 34.47 5.56
C HIS A 110 -20.79 34.49 6.89
N LYS A 111 -19.49 34.16 6.88
CA LYS A 111 -18.69 34.10 8.11
C LYS A 111 -18.39 35.48 8.68
N HIS A 112 -18.36 36.50 7.83
CA HIS A 112 -18.10 37.89 8.22
C HIS A 112 -19.30 38.76 7.86
N ILE A 113 -19.99 39.23 8.89
CA ILE A 113 -21.33 39.83 8.78
C ILE A 113 -21.27 41.33 8.42
N GLY A 114 -20.08 41.94 8.46
CA GLY A 114 -19.87 43.37 8.19
C GLY A 114 -19.26 43.64 6.82
N LYS A 115 -19.65 44.78 6.22
CA LYS A 115 -19.23 45.29 4.89
C LYS A 115 -17.72 45.23 4.60
N GLU A 116 -16.88 45.57 5.58
CA GLU A 116 -15.42 45.72 5.42
C GLU A 116 -14.65 44.38 5.50
N LYS A 117 -15.23 43.34 6.13
CA LYS A 117 -14.56 42.04 6.39
C LYS A 117 -15.17 40.87 5.61
N GLY A 118 -16.19 41.11 4.79
CA GLY A 118 -16.85 40.09 3.96
C GLY A 118 -15.90 39.44 2.96
N GLU A 119 -15.88 38.10 2.91
CA GLU A 119 -15.13 37.39 1.87
C GLU A 119 -15.92 37.44 0.55
N ASN A 120 -15.33 37.98 -0.52
CA ASN A 120 -16.04 38.18 -1.78
C ASN A 120 -16.19 36.88 -2.58
N PHE A 121 -17.38 36.67 -3.14
CA PHE A 121 -17.73 35.54 -3.99
C PHE A 121 -16.94 35.59 -5.30
N GLY A 122 -16.46 34.46 -5.84
CA GLY A 122 -15.73 34.42 -7.12
C GLY A 122 -14.22 34.15 -7.05
N ASN A 123 -13.67 33.89 -5.85
CA ASN A 123 -12.27 33.48 -5.64
C ASN A 123 -12.11 32.01 -5.21
N ALA A 124 -12.92 31.09 -5.75
CA ALA A 124 -12.86 29.67 -5.38
C ALA A 124 -11.51 28.99 -5.68
N CYS A 125 -10.66 29.58 -6.54
CA CYS A 125 -9.34 29.06 -6.91
C CYS A 125 -8.13 29.70 -6.21
N ARG A 126 -8.29 30.68 -5.30
CA ARG A 126 -7.12 31.43 -4.74
C ARG A 126 -6.97 31.46 -3.22
N SER A 127 -7.83 30.81 -2.43
CA SER A 127 -7.66 30.71 -0.97
C SER A 127 -7.07 29.34 -0.55
N SER A 128 -5.84 29.06 -0.97
CA SER A 128 -5.03 27.96 -0.42
C SER A 128 -4.33 28.33 0.91
N GLN A 129 -4.56 29.52 1.45
CA GLN A 129 -3.97 29.99 2.70
C GLN A 129 -5.01 30.59 3.65
N ILE A 130 -5.97 29.78 4.13
CA ILE A 130 -6.78 30.13 5.31
C ILE A 130 -7.15 28.84 6.06
N PHE A 131 -6.46 28.59 7.18
CA PHE A 131 -6.74 27.59 8.24
C PHE A 131 -7.56 26.35 7.79
N GLN A 132 -6.87 25.34 7.23
CA GLN A 132 -7.47 24.01 7.11
C GLN A 132 -7.75 23.48 8.52
N ILE A 133 -9.00 23.10 8.78
CA ILE A 133 -9.32 22.18 9.87
C ILE A 133 -8.73 20.84 9.44
N ASN A 134 -7.44 20.61 9.73
CA ASN A 134 -6.77 19.36 9.40
C ASN A 134 -7.35 18.27 10.30
N GLY A 135 -7.95 17.23 9.73
CA GLY A 135 -8.27 16.02 10.48
C GLY A 135 -6.99 15.44 11.08
N TYR A 136 -7.08 14.88 12.29
CA TYR A 136 -5.95 14.26 12.96
C TYR A 136 -6.03 12.73 12.85
N CYS A 137 -4.95 12.13 12.35
CA CYS A 137 -4.81 10.69 12.19
C CYS A 137 -3.69 10.14 13.08
N ILE A 138 -3.98 9.05 13.79
CA ILE A 138 -2.98 8.25 14.48
C ILE A 138 -2.76 6.94 13.73
N ILE A 139 -1.50 6.57 13.54
CA ILE A 139 -1.11 5.28 12.96
C ILE A 139 -0.35 4.46 14.00
N ILE A 140 -0.75 3.19 14.17
CA ILE A 140 -0.15 2.26 15.11
C ILE A 140 0.83 1.35 14.35
N GLY A 141 2.13 1.60 14.53
CA GLY A 141 3.23 0.84 13.93
C GLY A 141 3.82 1.48 12.67
N SER A 142 5.14 1.58 12.64
CA SER A 142 5.94 2.21 11.56
C SER A 142 6.49 1.22 10.53
N GLY A 143 5.88 0.04 10.40
CA GLY A 143 6.14 -0.83 9.24
C GLY A 143 5.77 -0.15 7.91
N LEU A 144 6.20 -0.74 6.79
CA LEU A 144 6.05 -0.13 5.47
C LEU A 144 4.62 0.34 5.12
N GLY A 145 3.61 -0.47 5.46
CA GLY A 145 2.20 -0.10 5.27
C GLY A 145 1.79 1.16 6.04
N GLY A 146 2.22 1.28 7.30
CA GLY A 146 1.95 2.43 8.16
C GLY A 146 2.61 3.71 7.66
N ILE A 147 3.90 3.67 7.28
CA ILE A 147 4.59 4.84 6.73
C ILE A 147 3.96 5.26 5.39
N ALA A 148 3.66 4.31 4.51
CA ALA A 148 3.01 4.59 3.23
C ALA A 148 1.62 5.21 3.42
N THR A 149 0.81 4.73 4.37
CA THR A 149 -0.47 5.36 4.69
C THR A 149 -0.29 6.75 5.28
N ALA A 150 0.70 6.95 6.16
CA ALA A 150 0.99 8.26 6.74
C ALA A 150 1.30 9.31 5.66
N LEU A 151 2.18 8.98 4.72
CA LEU A 151 2.53 9.85 3.59
C LEU A 151 1.30 10.21 2.75
N ARG A 152 0.47 9.21 2.41
CA ARG A 152 -0.76 9.44 1.63
C ARG A 152 -1.78 10.31 2.39
N LEU A 153 -1.97 10.08 3.68
CA LEU A 153 -2.86 10.90 4.51
C LEU A 153 -2.33 12.31 4.73
N ARG A 154 -1.01 12.45 4.86
CA ARG A 154 -0.35 13.76 4.93
C ARG A 154 -0.57 14.55 3.64
N HIS A 155 -0.44 13.90 2.48
CA HIS A 155 -0.75 14.50 1.19
C HIS A 155 -2.24 14.89 1.06
N LYS A 156 -3.14 14.16 1.71
CA LYS A 156 -4.57 14.53 1.82
C LYS A 156 -4.85 15.72 2.76
N GLY A 157 -3.86 16.21 3.50
CA GLY A 157 -4.00 17.34 4.43
C GLY A 157 -4.17 16.95 5.91
N TYR A 158 -4.14 15.66 6.26
CA TYR A 158 -4.21 15.26 7.67
C TYR A 158 -2.94 15.66 8.43
N GLN A 159 -3.09 15.97 9.72
CA GLN A 159 -1.98 15.87 10.67
C GLN A 159 -1.83 14.39 11.07
N VAL A 160 -0.61 13.86 11.04
CA VAL A 160 -0.36 12.43 11.27
C VAL A 160 0.70 12.23 12.33
N THR A 161 0.43 11.34 13.29
CA THR A 161 1.41 10.82 14.25
C THR A 161 1.47 9.31 14.17
N ILE A 162 2.67 8.75 14.02
CA ILE A 162 2.92 7.30 14.09
C ILE A 162 3.45 6.94 15.48
N PHE A 163 2.87 5.92 16.10
CA PHE A 163 3.34 5.31 17.34
C PHE A 163 4.04 4.00 17.05
N GLU A 164 5.26 3.83 17.55
CA GLU A 164 6.12 2.67 17.30
C GLU A 164 6.64 2.12 18.62
N GLN A 165 6.54 0.79 18.79
CA GLN A 165 7.02 0.10 19.99
C GLN A 165 8.55 0.03 20.04
N ASN A 166 9.19 -0.03 18.88
CA ASN A 166 10.64 -0.09 18.73
C ASN A 166 11.25 1.33 18.77
N ASP A 167 12.57 1.40 18.80
CA ASP A 167 13.36 2.63 18.68
C ASP A 167 13.76 2.95 17.22
N TYR A 168 13.25 2.17 16.26
CA TYR A 168 13.52 2.31 14.83
C TYR A 168 12.23 2.24 13.99
N ALA A 169 12.29 2.78 12.77
CA ALA A 169 11.24 2.69 11.76
C ALA A 169 11.45 1.52 10.79
N GLY A 170 10.37 1.07 10.12
CA GLY A 170 10.43 0.10 9.01
C GLY A 170 9.90 -1.29 9.34
N GLY A 171 9.69 -1.62 10.62
CA GLY A 171 9.15 -2.91 11.04
C GLY A 171 10.06 -4.07 10.63
N LYS A 172 9.57 -4.97 9.75
CA LYS A 172 10.38 -6.09 9.22
C LYS A 172 11.50 -5.64 8.28
N LEU A 173 11.37 -4.48 7.62
CA LEU A 173 12.42 -3.91 6.77
C LEU A 173 13.42 -3.14 7.64
N HIS A 174 14.30 -3.88 8.30
CA HIS A 174 15.35 -3.38 9.18
C HIS A 174 16.70 -4.03 8.85
N SER A 175 17.80 -3.48 9.36
CA SER A 175 19.14 -4.05 9.22
C SER A 175 19.92 -3.97 10.51
N ILE A 176 20.92 -4.83 10.65
CA ILE A 176 21.91 -4.78 11.75
C ILE A 176 23.32 -4.71 11.19
N GLU A 177 24.25 -4.22 12.01
CA GLU A 177 25.69 -4.36 11.80
C GLU A 177 26.27 -5.22 12.91
N LYS A 178 27.08 -6.21 12.55
CA LYS A 178 27.74 -7.12 13.49
C LYS A 178 29.10 -7.52 12.96
N ASP A 179 30.14 -7.29 13.77
CA ASP A 179 31.52 -7.70 13.48
C ASP A 179 32.04 -7.26 12.10
N GLY A 180 31.63 -6.08 11.64
CA GLY A 180 32.01 -5.52 10.33
C GLY A 180 31.13 -5.94 9.15
N TYR A 181 30.05 -6.70 9.39
CA TYR A 181 29.08 -7.12 8.38
C TYR A 181 27.72 -6.44 8.60
N ARG A 182 27.10 -5.94 7.52
CA ARG A 182 25.72 -5.44 7.52
C ARG A 182 24.78 -6.54 7.04
N PHE A 183 23.64 -6.72 7.69
CA PHE A 183 22.62 -7.67 7.27
C PHE A 183 21.24 -7.02 7.21
N ASP A 184 20.53 -7.16 6.08
CA ASP A 184 19.09 -6.90 6.01
C ASP A 184 18.33 -8.04 6.72
N LEU A 185 17.46 -7.72 7.69
CA LEU A 185 16.82 -8.72 8.57
C LEU A 185 15.51 -9.32 8.03
N GLY A 186 14.96 -8.77 6.96
CA GLY A 186 13.60 -9.07 6.53
C GLY A 186 13.51 -9.38 5.03
N PRO A 187 12.60 -8.71 4.29
CA PRO A 187 12.48 -8.93 2.86
C PRO A 187 13.81 -8.66 2.13
N SER A 188 14.21 -9.58 1.27
CA SER A 188 15.45 -9.50 0.48
C SER A 188 15.23 -9.21 -1.00
N LEU A 189 14.03 -9.48 -1.54
CA LEU A 189 13.70 -9.34 -2.96
C LEU A 189 12.94 -8.04 -3.21
N PHE A 190 13.38 -7.26 -4.21
CA PHE A 190 12.71 -6.03 -4.62
C PHE A 190 12.14 -6.15 -6.03
N THR A 191 10.81 -6.06 -6.12
CA THR A 191 10.04 -5.99 -7.37
C THR A 191 9.04 -4.84 -7.27
N LEU A 192 8.50 -4.41 -8.42
CA LEU A 192 7.53 -3.30 -8.51
C LEU A 192 8.02 -1.98 -7.84
N PRO A 193 9.23 -1.48 -8.17
CA PRO A 193 9.80 -0.31 -7.50
C PRO A 193 8.95 0.96 -7.62
N HIS A 194 8.19 1.09 -8.71
CA HIS A 194 7.25 2.20 -8.93
C HIS A 194 6.25 2.42 -7.79
N LEU A 195 5.95 1.41 -6.97
CA LEU A 195 5.07 1.59 -5.79
C LEU A 195 5.75 2.40 -4.67
N VAL A 196 7.07 2.37 -4.59
CA VAL A 196 7.86 3.22 -3.70
C VAL A 196 8.01 4.61 -4.31
N ASP A 197 8.31 4.69 -5.63
CA ASP A 197 8.45 5.96 -6.35
C ASP A 197 7.18 6.81 -6.22
N GLN A 198 6.01 6.21 -6.38
CA GLN A 198 4.70 6.86 -6.20
C GLN A 198 4.53 7.55 -4.85
N LEU A 199 5.22 7.14 -3.79
CA LEU A 199 5.16 7.81 -2.49
C LEU A 199 6.05 9.04 -2.43
N HIS A 200 7.22 8.99 -3.07
CA HIS A 200 8.09 10.16 -3.24
C HIS A 200 7.44 11.20 -4.17
N ASP A 201 6.78 10.74 -5.24
CA ASP A 201 6.08 11.58 -6.21
C ASP A 201 4.91 12.40 -5.62
N LEU A 202 4.39 12.01 -4.44
CA LEU A 202 3.39 12.82 -3.72
C LEU A 202 3.97 14.14 -3.20
N PHE A 203 5.29 14.23 -3.07
CA PHE A 203 5.99 15.35 -2.45
C PHE A 203 7.21 15.75 -3.29
N PRO A 204 7.00 16.24 -4.54
CA PRO A 204 8.09 16.48 -5.50
C PRO A 204 9.10 17.53 -5.03
N ASP A 205 8.68 18.46 -4.18
CA ASP A 205 9.56 19.49 -3.59
C ASP A 205 10.55 18.91 -2.56
N HIS A 206 10.32 17.68 -2.10
CA HIS A 206 11.14 16.98 -1.11
C HIS A 206 11.96 15.89 -1.81
N CYS A 207 12.84 16.30 -2.71
CA CYS A 207 13.74 15.41 -3.45
C CYS A 207 14.46 14.43 -2.49
N ASN A 208 14.39 13.14 -2.80
CA ASN A 208 15.06 12.11 -2.01
C ASN A 208 15.94 11.20 -2.87
N SER A 209 17.03 10.73 -2.27
CA SER A 209 18.09 9.94 -2.90
C SER A 209 17.77 8.43 -2.98
N PHE A 210 16.50 8.06 -3.19
CA PHE A 210 16.14 6.65 -3.37
C PHE A 210 16.42 6.23 -4.81
N SER A 211 17.39 5.35 -4.99
CA SER A 211 17.77 4.78 -6.27
C SER A 211 17.86 3.26 -6.17
N TYR A 212 17.70 2.60 -7.30
CA TYR A 212 17.80 1.17 -7.41
C TYR A 212 18.31 0.79 -8.81
N ILE A 213 18.89 -0.40 -8.92
CA ILE A 213 19.37 -0.96 -10.18
C ILE A 213 18.53 -2.17 -10.55
N LYS A 214 18.28 -2.37 -11.86
CA LYS A 214 17.67 -3.59 -12.38
C LYS A 214 18.76 -4.64 -12.57
N LYS A 215 18.56 -5.84 -12.03
CA LYS A 215 19.52 -6.95 -12.14
C LYS A 215 19.37 -7.68 -13.47
N SER A 216 20.50 -8.09 -14.06
CA SER A 216 20.55 -8.92 -15.28
C SER A 216 20.28 -10.41 -15.01
N VAL A 217 20.50 -10.85 -13.77
CA VAL A 217 20.20 -12.18 -13.26
C VAL A 217 19.27 -12.02 -12.06
N GLY A 218 18.12 -12.70 -12.08
CA GLY A 218 17.17 -12.69 -10.98
C GLY A 218 17.61 -13.58 -9.82
N CYS A 219 18.04 -14.81 -10.11
CA CYS A 219 18.45 -15.79 -9.10
C CYS A 219 19.35 -16.89 -9.70
N HIS A 220 20.26 -17.45 -8.90
CA HIS A 220 20.96 -18.70 -9.21
C HIS A 220 20.32 -19.88 -8.46
N TYR A 221 20.10 -20.99 -9.16
CA TYR A 221 19.49 -22.19 -8.61
C TYR A 221 20.49 -23.36 -8.66
N PHE A 222 20.49 -24.18 -7.63
CA PHE A 222 21.41 -25.32 -7.46
C PHE A 222 20.66 -26.54 -6.94
N TRP A 223 21.11 -27.72 -7.37
CA TRP A 223 20.66 -29.04 -6.91
C TRP A 223 21.88 -29.88 -6.50
N GLU A 224 21.68 -30.94 -5.71
CA GLU A 224 22.81 -31.75 -5.19
C GLU A 224 23.50 -32.58 -6.27
N ASP A 225 22.80 -32.89 -7.37
CA ASP A 225 23.39 -33.63 -8.50
C ASP A 225 24.34 -32.78 -9.38
N GLY A 226 24.65 -31.56 -8.95
CA GLY A 226 25.55 -30.63 -9.64
C GLY A 226 24.86 -29.75 -10.68
N THR A 227 23.55 -29.92 -10.90
CA THR A 227 22.79 -29.01 -11.78
C THR A 227 22.79 -27.60 -11.19
N SER A 228 23.16 -26.62 -12.02
CA SER A 228 23.04 -25.21 -11.68
C SER A 228 22.37 -24.42 -12.82
N PHE A 229 21.61 -23.39 -12.48
CA PHE A 229 20.85 -22.61 -13.44
C PHE A 229 20.81 -21.13 -13.07
N LYS A 230 21.22 -20.27 -14.00
CA LYS A 230 21.14 -18.81 -13.84
C LYS A 230 19.86 -18.29 -14.49
N ALA A 231 18.91 -17.81 -13.70
CA ALA A 231 17.69 -17.21 -14.24
C ALA A 231 17.96 -15.78 -14.71
N TYR A 232 18.29 -15.63 -16.00
CA TYR A 232 18.45 -14.33 -16.63
C TYR A 232 17.15 -13.53 -16.63
N SER A 233 17.26 -12.21 -16.44
CA SER A 233 16.12 -11.28 -16.46
C SER A 233 15.59 -11.01 -17.87
N ASN A 234 16.39 -11.29 -18.91
CA ASN A 234 15.92 -11.25 -20.29
C ASN A 234 15.16 -12.55 -20.59
N GLN A 235 13.91 -12.45 -21.03
CA GLN A 235 13.06 -13.61 -21.27
C GLN A 235 13.61 -14.56 -22.33
N ALA A 236 14.20 -14.06 -23.41
CA ALA A 236 14.77 -14.90 -24.48
C ALA A 236 15.98 -15.69 -23.96
N ASP A 237 16.86 -15.02 -23.20
CA ASP A 237 18.02 -15.65 -22.58
C ASP A 237 17.61 -16.68 -21.53
N PHE A 238 16.60 -16.36 -20.70
CA PHE A 238 16.01 -17.31 -19.75
C PHE A 238 15.51 -18.56 -20.46
N VAL A 239 14.69 -18.39 -21.50
CA VAL A 239 14.08 -19.52 -22.22
C VAL A 239 15.12 -20.38 -22.90
N SER A 240 16.11 -19.77 -23.56
CA SER A 240 17.18 -20.55 -24.19
C SER A 240 17.98 -21.32 -23.14
N HIS A 241 18.42 -20.64 -22.08
CA HIS A 241 19.24 -21.28 -21.05
C HIS A 241 18.48 -22.36 -20.27
N ALA A 242 17.20 -22.14 -19.96
CA ALA A 242 16.35 -23.12 -19.30
C ALA A 242 16.11 -24.35 -20.18
N SER A 243 15.87 -24.13 -21.48
CA SER A 243 15.72 -25.23 -22.45
C SER A 243 16.98 -26.08 -22.53
N ASP A 244 18.15 -25.43 -22.63
CA ASP A 244 19.44 -26.13 -22.73
C ASP A 244 19.79 -26.86 -21.41
N THR A 245 19.48 -26.27 -20.26
CA THR A 245 19.80 -26.83 -18.92
C THR A 245 18.88 -27.98 -18.52
N PHE A 246 17.58 -27.84 -18.80
CA PHE A 246 16.56 -28.79 -18.34
C PHE A 246 16.09 -29.76 -19.44
N ALA A 247 16.66 -29.68 -20.64
CA ALA A 247 16.20 -30.41 -21.82
C ALA A 247 14.70 -30.22 -22.09
N GLU A 248 14.20 -29.00 -21.87
CA GLU A 248 12.78 -28.65 -21.91
C GLU A 248 12.46 -27.86 -23.20
N SER A 249 11.25 -28.01 -23.74
CA SER A 249 10.85 -27.29 -24.95
C SER A 249 10.79 -25.77 -24.74
N LYS A 250 11.50 -25.00 -25.58
CA LYS A 250 11.41 -23.52 -25.62
C LYS A 250 9.97 -23.04 -25.79
N ALA A 251 9.15 -23.77 -26.53
CA ALA A 251 7.74 -23.42 -26.75
C ALA A 251 6.92 -23.55 -25.46
N VAL A 252 7.15 -24.62 -24.68
CA VAL A 252 6.47 -24.85 -23.39
C VAL A 252 6.84 -23.74 -22.40
N ILE A 253 8.14 -23.44 -22.25
CA ILE A 253 8.62 -22.39 -21.35
C ILE A 253 8.05 -21.02 -21.74
N ASN A 254 8.11 -20.66 -23.03
CA ASN A 254 7.53 -19.40 -23.51
C ASN A 254 6.03 -19.30 -23.25
N ASN A 255 5.29 -20.37 -23.52
CA ASN A 255 3.84 -20.39 -23.29
C ASN A 255 3.53 -20.21 -21.80
N TYR A 256 4.26 -20.87 -20.91
CA TYR A 256 4.11 -20.71 -19.47
C TYR A 256 4.35 -19.25 -19.03
N LEU A 257 5.45 -18.63 -19.46
CA LEU A 257 5.77 -17.24 -19.10
C LEU A 257 4.75 -16.23 -19.65
N ASN A 258 4.26 -16.45 -20.88
CA ASN A 258 3.21 -15.62 -21.47
C ASN A 258 1.86 -15.77 -20.75
N ASN A 259 1.53 -16.99 -20.30
CA ASN A 259 0.36 -17.25 -19.48
C ASN A 259 0.49 -16.60 -18.10
N SER A 260 1.67 -16.66 -17.48
CA SER A 260 1.99 -15.96 -16.23
C SER A 260 1.73 -14.45 -16.34
N LYS A 261 2.23 -13.81 -17.41
CA LYS A 261 1.97 -12.39 -17.73
C LYS A 261 0.48 -12.09 -17.93
N SER A 262 -0.22 -12.94 -18.67
CA SER A 262 -1.65 -12.77 -18.92
C SER A 262 -2.48 -12.89 -17.65
N ARG A 263 -2.19 -13.87 -16.78
CA ARG A 263 -2.82 -14.05 -15.46
C ARG A 263 -2.59 -12.82 -14.58
N TYR A 264 -1.38 -12.27 -14.54
CA TYR A 264 -1.09 -11.04 -13.81
C TYR A 264 -1.92 -9.86 -14.33
N ASN A 265 -1.92 -9.62 -15.64
CA ASN A 265 -2.64 -8.50 -16.25
C ASN A 265 -4.16 -8.56 -16.00
N LEU A 266 -4.74 -9.76 -16.05
CA LEU A 266 -6.17 -9.97 -15.78
C LEU A 266 -6.54 -9.72 -14.30
N THR A 267 -5.62 -9.98 -13.38
CA THR A 267 -5.93 -10.00 -11.94
C THR A 267 -5.49 -8.74 -11.19
N LYS A 268 -4.46 -8.03 -11.69
CA LYS A 268 -3.86 -6.85 -11.03
C LYS A 268 -4.90 -5.83 -10.57
N SER A 269 -5.75 -5.35 -11.48
CA SER A 269 -6.72 -4.29 -11.16
C SER A 269 -7.83 -4.73 -10.19
N LEU A 270 -8.11 -6.04 -10.13
CA LEU A 270 -9.22 -6.61 -9.37
C LEU A 270 -8.82 -7.03 -7.97
N PHE A 271 -7.73 -7.79 -7.88
CA PHE A 271 -7.27 -8.41 -6.65
C PHE A 271 -6.27 -7.53 -5.89
N LEU A 272 -5.48 -6.72 -6.60
CA LEU A 272 -4.37 -5.97 -6.01
C LEU A 272 -4.74 -4.51 -5.75
N GLU A 273 -5.41 -3.86 -6.71
CA GLU A 273 -5.66 -2.40 -6.65
C GLU A 273 -7.00 -2.02 -6.00
N LYS A 274 -7.96 -2.97 -5.88
CA LYS A 274 -9.30 -2.71 -5.32
C LYS A 274 -9.58 -3.59 -4.11
N SER A 275 -10.45 -3.09 -3.22
CA SER A 275 -10.95 -3.89 -2.10
C SER A 275 -11.97 -4.91 -2.58
N LEU A 276 -11.71 -6.20 -2.35
CA LEU A 276 -12.63 -7.30 -2.67
C LEU A 276 -13.87 -7.33 -1.76
N HIS A 277 -13.91 -6.53 -0.69
CA HIS A 277 -14.99 -6.56 0.30
C HIS A 277 -16.08 -5.51 0.05
N LYS A 278 -15.96 -4.72 -1.03
CA LYS A 278 -17.01 -3.79 -1.45
C LYS A 278 -17.83 -4.39 -2.58
N TRP A 279 -19.15 -4.40 -2.42
CA TRP A 279 -20.09 -4.85 -3.46
C TRP A 279 -19.92 -4.09 -4.79
N SER A 280 -19.56 -2.80 -4.74
CA SER A 280 -19.26 -1.99 -5.93
C SER A 280 -18.12 -2.56 -6.79
N THR A 281 -17.17 -3.28 -6.20
CA THR A 281 -16.04 -3.89 -6.91
C THR A 281 -16.53 -4.97 -7.88
N TYR A 282 -17.60 -5.69 -7.54
CA TYR A 282 -18.12 -6.79 -8.34
C TYR A 282 -18.96 -6.34 -9.56
N PHE A 283 -19.37 -5.06 -9.61
CA PHE A 283 -20.07 -4.50 -10.77
C PHE A 283 -19.13 -3.95 -11.86
N SER A 284 -17.82 -4.11 -11.71
CA SER A 284 -16.87 -3.65 -12.72
C SER A 284 -16.75 -4.66 -13.87
N ILE A 285 -16.62 -4.17 -15.11
CA ILE A 285 -16.39 -5.00 -16.31
C ILE A 285 -15.20 -5.96 -16.09
N ASN A 286 -14.16 -5.48 -15.42
CA ASN A 286 -12.98 -6.27 -15.09
C ASN A 286 -13.34 -7.50 -14.22
N THR A 287 -14.29 -7.39 -13.29
CA THR A 287 -14.65 -8.50 -12.39
C THR A 287 -15.40 -9.59 -13.13
N ILE A 288 -16.27 -9.20 -14.05
CA ILE A 288 -16.96 -10.12 -14.96
C ILE A 288 -15.94 -10.85 -15.82
N GLN A 289 -14.92 -10.15 -16.34
CA GLN A 289 -13.84 -10.77 -17.10
C GLN A 289 -13.04 -11.78 -16.27
N ALA A 290 -12.72 -11.50 -15.01
CA ALA A 290 -12.02 -12.47 -14.16
C ALA A 290 -12.86 -13.72 -13.84
N ILE A 291 -14.18 -13.55 -13.66
CA ILE A 291 -15.10 -14.69 -13.45
C ILE A 291 -15.18 -15.54 -14.72
N ILE A 292 -15.33 -14.92 -15.90
CA ILE A 292 -15.35 -15.64 -17.19
C ILE A 292 -14.03 -16.41 -17.41
N ASN A 293 -12.90 -15.83 -17.00
CA ASN A 293 -11.58 -16.44 -17.15
C ASN A 293 -11.15 -17.32 -15.95
N ALA A 294 -12.06 -17.66 -15.02
CA ALA A 294 -11.72 -18.43 -13.82
C ALA A 294 -10.98 -19.77 -14.10
N PRO A 295 -11.33 -20.56 -15.15
CA PRO A 295 -10.56 -21.74 -15.53
C PRO A 295 -9.13 -21.40 -15.98
N PHE A 296 -8.97 -20.35 -16.79
CA PHE A 296 -7.66 -19.88 -17.25
C PHE A 296 -6.78 -19.38 -16.09
N LEU A 297 -7.39 -18.82 -15.04
CA LEU A 297 -6.70 -18.37 -13.84
C LEU A 297 -6.25 -19.52 -12.92
N GLY A 298 -6.61 -20.78 -13.17
CA GLY A 298 -6.18 -21.90 -12.32
C GLY A 298 -6.76 -21.84 -10.89
N LEU A 299 -7.98 -21.31 -10.70
CA LEU A 299 -8.57 -21.18 -9.35
C LEU A 299 -9.04 -22.52 -8.75
N PHE A 300 -9.13 -23.57 -9.56
CA PHE A 300 -9.68 -24.88 -9.17
C PHE A 300 -8.63 -26.00 -9.11
N ASN A 301 -7.36 -25.68 -9.33
CA ASN A 301 -6.23 -26.59 -9.20
C ASN A 301 -5.14 -25.92 -8.34
N THR A 302 -4.08 -26.66 -8.05
CA THR A 302 -2.95 -26.17 -7.25
C THR A 302 -1.87 -25.59 -8.17
N LEU A 303 -0.99 -24.74 -7.61
CA LEU A 303 0.19 -24.26 -8.31
C LEU A 303 1.04 -25.42 -8.84
N HIS A 304 1.22 -26.48 -8.04
CA HIS A 304 1.93 -27.65 -8.49
C HIS A 304 1.30 -28.28 -9.73
N LYS A 305 -0.03 -28.41 -9.76
CA LYS A 305 -0.74 -29.00 -10.90
C LYS A 305 -0.59 -28.17 -12.18
N GLU A 306 -0.52 -26.84 -12.05
CA GLU A 306 -0.21 -25.94 -13.18
C GLU A 306 1.24 -26.07 -13.66
N ASN A 307 2.17 -26.35 -12.75
CA ASN A 307 3.59 -26.46 -13.06
C ASN A 307 3.98 -27.84 -13.63
N GLU A 308 3.15 -28.87 -13.46
CA GLU A 308 3.32 -30.19 -14.12
C GLU A 308 3.20 -30.14 -15.65
N VAL A 309 3.06 -28.96 -16.25
CA VAL A 309 3.22 -28.76 -17.70
C VAL A 309 4.67 -28.95 -18.17
N PHE A 310 5.64 -28.84 -17.27
CA PHE A 310 7.05 -29.10 -17.56
C PHE A 310 7.36 -30.60 -17.41
N GLU A 311 8.12 -31.15 -18.35
CA GLU A 311 8.59 -32.53 -18.29
C GLU A 311 9.71 -32.67 -17.25
N ASN A 312 10.57 -31.65 -17.11
CA ASN A 312 11.66 -31.70 -16.14
C ASN A 312 11.18 -31.35 -14.70
N PRO A 313 11.36 -32.26 -13.71
CA PRO A 313 10.89 -32.04 -12.35
C PRO A 313 11.57 -30.85 -11.65
N LYS A 314 12.80 -30.49 -12.02
CA LYS A 314 13.52 -29.34 -11.45
C LYS A 314 12.91 -28.01 -11.89
N LEU A 315 12.41 -27.95 -13.12
CA LEU A 315 11.72 -26.77 -13.62
C LEU A 315 10.34 -26.62 -12.96
N THR A 316 9.62 -27.74 -12.78
CA THR A 316 8.40 -27.80 -11.94
C THR A 316 8.68 -27.31 -10.52
N GLN A 317 9.77 -27.76 -9.90
CA GLN A 317 10.19 -27.34 -8.55
C GLN A 317 10.53 -25.84 -8.49
N LEU A 318 11.28 -25.33 -9.48
CA LEU A 318 11.62 -23.91 -9.60
C LEU A 318 10.37 -23.04 -9.60
N PHE A 319 9.36 -23.41 -10.38
CA PHE A 319 8.11 -22.64 -10.43
C PHE A 319 7.19 -22.90 -9.22
N ASN A 320 7.28 -24.07 -8.57
CA ASN A 320 6.60 -24.33 -7.30
C ASN A 320 7.08 -23.40 -6.18
N ARG A 321 8.36 -22.99 -6.21
CA ARG A 321 8.94 -22.07 -5.22
C ARG A 321 8.15 -20.78 -5.07
N TYR A 322 7.47 -20.28 -6.10
CA TYR A 322 6.72 -19.03 -5.99
C TYR A 322 5.53 -19.08 -5.01
N ALA A 323 5.13 -20.26 -4.52
CA ALA A 323 4.21 -20.36 -3.38
C ALA A 323 4.78 -19.75 -2.08
N THR A 324 6.10 -19.75 -1.89
CA THR A 324 6.73 -19.20 -0.68
C THR A 324 6.66 -17.67 -0.63
N TYR A 325 6.35 -16.98 -1.74
CA TYR A 325 6.28 -15.51 -1.82
C TYR A 325 5.09 -14.94 -1.02
N ASN A 326 4.15 -15.79 -0.62
CA ASN A 326 3.10 -15.47 0.35
C ASN A 326 3.03 -16.50 1.50
N GLY A 327 4.10 -17.29 1.67
CA GLY A 327 4.24 -18.32 2.69
C GLY A 327 3.15 -19.40 2.64
N SER A 328 2.88 -19.94 1.44
CA SER A 328 1.94 -21.04 1.21
C SER A 328 2.66 -22.28 0.65
N SER A 329 1.95 -23.40 0.57
CA SER A 329 2.42 -24.63 -0.06
C SER A 329 2.05 -24.68 -1.54
N PRO A 330 2.95 -25.03 -2.48
CA PRO A 330 2.62 -25.19 -3.90
C PRO A 330 1.63 -26.32 -4.14
N TYR A 331 1.53 -27.27 -3.20
CA TYR A 331 0.63 -28.42 -3.25
C TYR A 331 -0.79 -28.10 -2.75
N GLN A 332 -1.02 -26.88 -2.26
CA GLN A 332 -2.33 -26.44 -1.73
C GLN A 332 -2.77 -25.10 -2.33
N THR A 333 -1.85 -24.14 -2.48
CA THR A 333 -2.15 -22.82 -3.02
C THR A 333 -2.70 -22.91 -4.46
N PRO A 334 -3.67 -22.06 -4.85
CA PRO A 334 -4.29 -22.15 -6.16
C PRO A 334 -3.32 -21.83 -7.32
N GLY A 335 -3.62 -22.38 -8.49
CA GLY A 335 -2.87 -22.21 -9.75
C GLY A 335 -2.71 -20.76 -10.23
N ILE A 336 -3.55 -19.84 -9.76
CA ILE A 336 -3.42 -18.39 -10.02
C ILE A 336 -2.05 -17.85 -9.59
N MET A 337 -1.39 -18.49 -8.62
CA MET A 337 -0.07 -18.09 -8.14
C MET A 337 1.04 -18.25 -9.19
N SER A 338 0.79 -18.94 -10.32
CA SER A 338 1.74 -18.95 -11.43
C SER A 338 1.92 -17.57 -12.10
N MET A 339 1.16 -16.56 -11.68
CA MET A 339 1.38 -15.16 -12.06
C MET A 339 2.57 -14.49 -11.35
N ILE A 340 2.96 -14.99 -10.16
CA ILE A 340 4.03 -14.39 -9.35
C ILE A 340 5.39 -14.35 -10.08
N PRO A 341 5.82 -15.40 -10.82
CA PRO A 341 7.05 -15.33 -11.63
C PRO A 341 7.11 -14.12 -12.55
N HIS A 342 5.97 -13.64 -13.08
CA HIS A 342 5.95 -12.45 -13.94
C HIS A 342 6.48 -11.18 -13.24
N LEU A 343 6.32 -11.08 -11.91
CA LEU A 343 6.84 -9.94 -11.15
C LEU A 343 8.37 -9.87 -11.19
N GLU A 344 9.02 -11.02 -11.05
CA GLU A 344 10.48 -11.14 -11.00
C GLU A 344 11.09 -11.20 -12.41
N MET A 345 10.54 -12.07 -13.26
CA MET A 345 11.10 -12.44 -14.55
C MET A 345 10.57 -11.58 -15.70
N GLY A 346 9.36 -11.04 -15.58
CA GLY A 346 8.75 -10.19 -16.60
C GLY A 346 8.98 -8.71 -16.36
N ILE A 347 8.65 -8.24 -15.15
CA ILE A 347 8.79 -6.82 -14.77
C ILE A 347 10.25 -6.54 -14.40
N GLY A 348 10.79 -7.33 -13.48
CA GLY A 348 12.22 -7.35 -13.20
C GLY A 348 12.53 -7.51 -11.71
N THR A 349 13.74 -8.00 -11.46
CA THR A 349 14.39 -8.00 -10.15
C THR A 349 15.23 -6.73 -10.00
N TYR A 350 15.10 -6.07 -8.86
CA TYR A 350 15.81 -4.83 -8.56
C TYR A 350 16.60 -4.96 -7.27
N TYR A 351 17.59 -4.08 -7.11
CA TYR A 351 18.33 -3.92 -5.86
C TYR A 351 18.33 -2.43 -5.47
N PRO A 352 17.75 -2.04 -4.32
CA PRO A 352 17.90 -0.69 -3.80
C PRO A 352 19.37 -0.43 -3.46
N GLN A 353 19.87 0.74 -3.84
CA GLN A 353 21.24 1.11 -3.48
C GLN A 353 21.37 1.15 -1.95
N ASN A 354 22.35 0.43 -1.40
CA ASN A 354 22.56 0.20 0.04
C ASN A 354 21.55 -0.75 0.72
N GLY A 355 20.96 -1.66 -0.06
CA GLY A 355 20.19 -2.79 0.44
C GLY A 355 18.73 -2.46 0.78
N MET A 356 18.00 -3.48 1.22
CA MET A 356 16.54 -3.42 1.37
C MET A 356 16.08 -2.43 2.43
N HIS A 357 16.87 -2.24 3.49
CA HIS A 357 16.61 -1.24 4.52
C HIS A 357 16.48 0.19 3.97
N ARG A 358 17.11 0.51 2.83
CA ARG A 358 17.00 1.85 2.22
C ARG A 358 15.56 2.18 1.81
N ILE A 359 14.73 1.19 1.51
CA ILE A 359 13.30 1.40 1.18
C ILE A 359 12.58 2.05 2.36
N SER A 360 12.61 1.42 3.54
CA SER A 360 11.91 1.94 4.73
C SER A 360 12.53 3.24 5.22
N GLN A 361 13.86 3.37 5.20
CA GLN A 361 14.55 4.58 5.65
C GLN A 361 14.26 5.78 4.74
N SER A 362 14.26 5.60 3.41
CA SER A 362 13.94 6.71 2.50
C SER A 362 12.52 7.25 2.71
N LEU A 363 11.55 6.37 3.00
CA LEU A 363 10.18 6.77 3.26
C LEU A 363 10.00 7.38 4.66
N TYR A 364 10.76 6.89 5.66
CA TYR A 364 10.81 7.50 6.98
C TYR A 364 11.37 8.93 6.92
N GLU A 365 12.51 9.13 6.24
CA GLU A 365 13.12 10.45 6.03
C GLU A 365 12.16 11.41 5.31
N LEU A 366 11.48 10.93 4.27
CA LEU A 366 10.45 11.70 3.58
C LEU A 366 9.32 12.08 4.54
N ALA A 367 8.82 11.11 5.33
CA ALA A 367 7.74 11.34 6.27
C ALA A 367 8.07 12.43 7.30
N VAL A 368 9.28 12.40 7.85
CA VAL A 368 9.77 13.45 8.77
C VAL A 368 9.84 14.81 8.05
N LYS A 369 10.40 14.86 6.83
CA LYS A 369 10.51 16.11 6.04
C LYS A 369 9.16 16.76 5.77
N VAL A 370 8.11 15.97 5.55
CA VAL A 370 6.75 16.48 5.28
C VAL A 370 5.93 16.76 6.55
N GLY A 371 6.54 16.62 7.74
CA GLY A 371 5.94 16.96 9.02
C GLY A 371 5.08 15.87 9.66
N ILE A 372 5.33 14.59 9.35
CA ILE A 372 4.73 13.47 10.08
C ILE A 372 5.52 13.24 11.38
N GLU A 373 4.81 13.18 12.50
CA GLU A 373 5.42 12.97 13.81
C GLU A 373 5.59 11.47 14.12
N PHE A 374 6.68 11.11 14.79
CA PHE A 374 6.95 9.74 15.24
C PHE A 374 7.14 9.70 16.75
N ARG A 375 6.51 8.72 17.40
CA ARG A 375 6.67 8.40 18.81
C ARG A 375 7.21 6.97 18.95
N PHE A 376 8.53 6.87 19.03
CA PHE A 376 9.25 5.62 19.22
C PHE A 376 9.26 5.20 20.70
N ARG A 377 9.48 3.89 20.94
CA ARG A 377 9.45 3.27 22.28
C ARG A 377 8.14 3.52 23.02
N GLU A 378 7.05 3.73 22.29
CA GLU A 378 5.73 4.02 22.85
C GLU A 378 4.70 3.04 22.28
N SER A 379 4.68 1.83 22.87
CA SER A 379 3.74 0.79 22.47
C SER A 379 2.30 1.18 22.80
N VAL A 380 1.42 1.06 21.81
CA VAL A 380 -0.03 1.26 21.99
C VAL A 380 -0.61 0.04 22.70
N THR A 381 -1.40 0.29 23.75
CA THR A 381 -1.98 -0.77 24.59
C THR A 381 -3.48 -0.90 24.43
N LYS A 382 -4.18 0.14 23.93
CA LYS A 382 -5.62 0.08 23.67
C LYS A 382 -6.03 1.04 22.55
N ILE A 383 -7.01 0.63 21.75
CA ILE A 383 -7.77 1.53 20.88
C ILE A 383 -9.03 1.97 21.63
N ASN A 384 -9.18 3.27 21.84
CA ASN A 384 -10.33 3.86 22.51
C ASN A 384 -11.48 4.03 21.51
N TYR A 385 -12.70 3.73 21.94
CA TYR A 385 -13.89 3.90 21.14
C TYR A 385 -15.11 4.31 21.96
N LYS A 386 -16.06 4.97 21.30
CA LYS A 386 -17.37 5.34 21.84
C LYS A 386 -18.41 5.27 20.72
N ASP A 387 -19.60 4.76 21.01
CA ASP A 387 -20.73 4.68 20.06
C ASP A 387 -20.34 4.06 18.71
N ASN A 388 -19.58 2.96 18.75
CA ASN A 388 -19.05 2.26 17.56
C ASN A 388 -18.19 3.14 16.63
N LYS A 389 -17.49 4.14 17.20
CA LYS A 389 -16.48 4.96 16.53
C LYS A 389 -15.18 4.92 17.32
N ALA A 390 -14.07 4.69 16.65
CA ALA A 390 -12.76 4.85 17.25
C ALA A 390 -12.47 6.35 17.51
N THR A 391 -11.96 6.69 18.68
CA THR A 391 -11.80 8.08 19.16
C THR A 391 -10.39 8.42 19.61
N GLY A 392 -9.52 7.43 19.74
CA GLY A 392 -8.14 7.62 20.16
C GLY A 392 -7.43 6.31 20.45
N ILE A 393 -6.24 6.43 21.03
CA ILE A 393 -5.44 5.31 21.54
C ILE A 393 -5.00 5.58 22.98
N LYS A 394 -4.59 4.53 23.67
CA LYS A 394 -3.92 4.58 24.97
C LYS A 394 -2.53 3.97 24.86
N THR A 395 -1.57 4.61 25.50
CA THR A 395 -0.21 4.09 25.73
C THR A 395 0.05 4.06 27.24
N PRO A 396 1.18 3.51 27.72
CA PRO A 396 1.56 3.64 29.13
C PRO A 396 1.77 5.09 29.58
N ILE A 397 1.99 6.02 28.64
CA ILE A 397 2.30 7.42 28.92
C ILE A 397 1.03 8.27 28.97
N ASN A 398 0.17 8.19 27.95
CA ASN A 398 -1.01 9.04 27.87
C ASN A 398 -2.14 8.43 27.02
N ASN A 399 -3.29 9.12 27.02
CA ASN A 399 -4.37 8.91 26.06
C ASN A 399 -4.31 9.97 24.97
N TYR A 400 -4.35 9.54 23.71
CA TYR A 400 -4.32 10.43 22.55
C TYR A 400 -5.64 10.32 21.81
N LYS A 401 -6.27 11.45 21.51
CA LYS A 401 -7.50 11.50 20.71
C LYS A 401 -7.14 11.65 19.23
N ALA A 402 -7.93 11.04 18.34
CA ALA A 402 -7.77 11.20 16.90
C ALA A 402 -9.12 11.04 16.19
N ASP A 403 -9.24 11.66 15.02
CA ASP A 403 -10.41 11.52 14.16
C ASP A 403 -10.39 10.19 13.41
N ILE A 404 -9.20 9.75 13.00
CA ILE A 404 -8.94 8.51 12.27
C ILE A 404 -7.82 7.73 12.97
N ILE A 405 -7.98 6.41 13.06
CA ILE A 405 -6.95 5.49 13.55
C ILE A 405 -6.68 4.43 12.48
N VAL A 406 -5.42 4.22 12.16
CA VAL A 406 -4.97 3.16 11.25
C VAL A 406 -4.05 2.21 12.01
N SER A 407 -4.43 0.94 12.12
CA SER A 407 -3.55 -0.09 12.68
C SER A 407 -2.70 -0.71 11.57
N ASN A 408 -1.38 -0.63 11.71
CA ASN A 408 -0.40 -1.40 10.94
C ASN A 408 0.17 -2.58 11.76
N MET A 409 -0.36 -2.81 12.96
CA MET A 409 -0.11 -4.01 13.75
C MET A 409 -0.78 -5.22 13.09
N ASP A 410 -0.26 -6.44 13.31
CA ASP A 410 -0.94 -7.66 12.90
C ASP A 410 -2.40 -7.67 13.40
N ILE A 411 -3.31 -8.09 12.54
CA ILE A 411 -4.76 -8.08 12.81
C ILE A 411 -5.13 -8.93 14.03
N TYR A 412 -4.39 -10.02 14.29
CA TYR A 412 -4.64 -10.89 15.42
C TYR A 412 -4.43 -10.16 16.76
N PRO A 413 -3.23 -9.64 17.08
CA PRO A 413 -3.04 -8.86 18.30
C PRO A 413 -3.76 -7.51 18.27
N THR A 414 -4.09 -6.93 17.11
CA THR A 414 -4.98 -5.75 17.07
C THR A 414 -6.30 -6.05 17.77
N TYR A 415 -6.93 -7.19 17.48
CA TYR A 415 -8.15 -7.62 18.17
C TYR A 415 -7.89 -8.15 19.58
N LYS A 416 -6.88 -9.00 19.76
CA LYS A 416 -6.65 -9.71 21.03
C LYS A 416 -5.95 -8.86 22.11
N LYS A 417 -5.25 -7.79 21.74
CA LYS A 417 -4.53 -6.90 22.68
C LYS A 417 -5.10 -5.48 22.70
N LEU A 418 -5.38 -4.88 21.54
CA LEU A 418 -5.79 -3.46 21.49
C LEU A 418 -7.30 -3.23 21.58
N LEU A 419 -8.09 -4.25 21.22
CA LEU A 419 -9.55 -4.22 21.16
C LEU A 419 -10.18 -5.37 21.98
N THR A 420 -9.61 -5.68 23.16
CA THR A 420 -10.03 -6.81 24.02
C THR A 420 -11.52 -6.85 24.29
N ASP A 421 -12.16 -5.67 24.39
CA ASP A 421 -13.56 -5.51 24.77
C ASP A 421 -14.49 -5.40 23.55
N TYR A 422 -13.98 -5.61 22.33
CA TYR A 422 -14.71 -5.49 21.07
C TYR A 422 -14.86 -6.86 20.37
N PRO A 423 -16.03 -7.16 19.77
CA PRO A 423 -16.24 -8.44 19.08
C PRO A 423 -15.22 -8.67 17.95
N ALA A 424 -14.49 -9.78 18.06
CA ALA A 424 -13.48 -10.17 17.09
C ALA A 424 -14.09 -11.00 15.93
N PRO A 425 -13.65 -10.78 14.67
CA PRO A 425 -14.09 -11.59 13.53
C PRO A 425 -13.37 -12.95 13.55
N GLN A 426 -13.84 -13.85 14.40
CA GLN A 426 -13.13 -15.08 14.76
C GLN A 426 -12.76 -15.96 13.54
N LYS A 427 -13.67 -16.12 12.57
CA LYS A 427 -13.38 -16.82 11.29
C LYS A 427 -12.19 -16.23 10.51
N THR A 428 -12.02 -14.91 10.53
CA THR A 428 -10.90 -14.23 9.86
C THR A 428 -9.61 -14.40 10.65
N LEU A 429 -9.68 -14.35 11.99
CA LEU A 429 -8.50 -14.46 12.85
C LEU A 429 -7.94 -15.89 12.95
N ASP A 430 -8.81 -16.89 12.79
CA ASP A 430 -8.48 -18.32 12.86
C ASP A 430 -7.99 -18.91 11.52
N GLN A 431 -7.87 -18.09 10.47
CA GLN A 431 -7.23 -18.52 9.23
C GLN A 431 -5.82 -19.06 9.49
N GLU A 432 -5.47 -20.12 8.76
CA GLU A 432 -4.13 -20.69 8.80
C GLU A 432 -3.09 -19.59 8.54
N ARG A 433 -2.03 -19.59 9.35
CA ARG A 433 -0.94 -18.63 9.22
C ARG A 433 0.00 -19.06 8.13
N SER A 434 0.56 -18.08 7.41
CA SER A 434 1.62 -18.35 6.45
C SER A 434 2.81 -19.01 7.15
N SER A 435 3.69 -19.64 6.37
CA SER A 435 5.00 -20.02 6.89
C SER A 435 5.74 -18.83 7.51
N SER A 436 6.66 -19.16 8.39
CA SER A 436 7.69 -18.27 8.92
C SER A 436 9.03 -18.61 8.25
N ALA A 437 10.13 -18.15 8.85
CA ALA A 437 11.48 -18.46 8.42
C ALA A 437 12.41 -18.66 9.61
N LEU A 438 13.45 -19.45 9.40
CA LEU A 438 14.64 -19.50 10.22
C LEU A 438 15.80 -18.94 9.39
N ILE A 439 16.46 -17.91 9.92
CA ILE A 439 17.53 -17.19 9.23
C ILE A 439 18.81 -17.23 10.07
N PHE A 440 19.90 -17.62 9.43
CA PHE A 440 21.26 -17.44 9.91
C PHE A 440 21.92 -16.30 9.13
N TYR A 441 22.46 -15.33 9.84
CA TYR A 441 23.24 -14.24 9.27
C TYR A 441 24.71 -14.55 9.53
N TRP A 442 25.40 -15.02 8.50
CA TRP A 442 26.78 -15.42 8.58
C TRP A 442 27.69 -14.38 7.95
N GLY A 443 28.66 -13.90 8.74
CA GLY A 443 29.85 -13.29 8.15
C GLY A 443 30.70 -14.39 7.56
N ILE A 444 30.97 -14.33 6.26
CA ILE A 444 31.76 -15.33 5.55
C ILE A 444 33.09 -14.68 5.18
N ASN A 445 34.20 -15.20 5.70
CA ASN A 445 35.55 -14.66 5.49
C ASN A 445 36.18 -15.11 4.15
N HIS A 446 35.33 -15.37 3.15
CA HIS A 446 35.71 -15.87 1.84
C HIS A 446 34.73 -15.35 0.77
N LYS A 447 35.14 -15.37 -0.51
CA LYS A 447 34.28 -14.99 -1.64
C LYS A 447 33.86 -16.21 -2.44
N PHE A 448 32.61 -16.22 -2.90
CA PHE A 448 32.08 -17.30 -3.73
C PHE A 448 31.70 -16.75 -5.11
N PRO A 449 32.60 -16.80 -6.12
CA PRO A 449 32.37 -16.20 -7.44
C PRO A 449 31.15 -16.76 -8.19
N ASN A 450 30.75 -17.99 -7.89
CA ASN A 450 29.63 -18.67 -8.53
C ASN A 450 28.25 -18.25 -7.98
N LEU A 451 28.22 -17.54 -6.84
CA LEU A 451 27.00 -17.01 -6.23
C LEU A 451 26.73 -15.56 -6.67
N ASP A 452 25.46 -15.20 -6.80
CA ASP A 452 24.97 -13.84 -7.07
C ASP A 452 24.26 -13.26 -5.83
N LEU A 453 23.49 -12.18 -5.99
CA LEU A 453 22.68 -11.59 -4.92
C LEU A 453 21.63 -12.57 -4.37
N HIS A 454 21.02 -13.39 -5.22
CA HIS A 454 19.97 -14.34 -4.85
C HIS A 454 20.37 -15.75 -5.29
N ASN A 455 20.37 -16.69 -4.35
CA ASN A 455 20.77 -18.08 -4.62
C ASN A 455 19.82 -19.04 -3.89
N ILE A 456 19.43 -20.13 -4.54
CA ILE A 456 18.57 -21.18 -3.99
C ILE A 456 19.26 -22.52 -4.17
N LEU A 457 19.42 -23.25 -3.08
CA LEU A 457 19.84 -24.66 -3.05
C LEU A 457 18.60 -25.49 -2.73
N PHE A 458 18.11 -26.27 -3.68
CA PHE A 458 16.85 -26.98 -3.52
C PHE A 458 16.96 -28.24 -2.65
N SER A 459 15.88 -28.50 -1.90
CA SER A 459 15.60 -29.82 -1.33
C SER A 459 15.42 -30.86 -2.44
N GLU A 460 15.85 -32.09 -2.21
CA GLU A 460 15.58 -33.23 -3.10
C GLU A 460 14.14 -33.76 -2.91
N ASN A 461 13.47 -33.41 -1.81
CA ASN A 461 12.08 -33.82 -1.53
C ASN A 461 11.20 -32.63 -1.09
N TYR A 462 10.83 -31.82 -2.07
CA TYR A 462 9.98 -30.64 -1.86
C TYR A 462 8.60 -30.95 -1.24
N PRO A 463 7.87 -32.02 -1.63
CA PRO A 463 6.62 -32.39 -0.96
C PRO A 463 6.78 -32.58 0.56
N GLU A 464 7.83 -33.28 0.98
CA GLU A 464 8.09 -33.56 2.40
C GLU A 464 8.49 -32.28 3.15
N GLU A 465 9.25 -31.38 2.52
CA GLU A 465 9.57 -30.05 3.08
C GLU A 465 8.29 -29.28 3.44
N PHE A 466 7.32 -29.21 2.53
CA PHE A 466 6.07 -28.50 2.78
C PHE A 466 5.14 -29.22 3.76
N ASP A 467 5.15 -30.56 3.79
CA ASP A 467 4.42 -31.34 4.79
C ASP A 467 4.92 -31.04 6.21
N HIS A 468 6.25 -30.96 6.39
CA HIS A 468 6.87 -30.59 7.66
C HIS A 468 6.46 -29.18 8.11
N ILE A 469 6.47 -28.20 7.20
CA ILE A 469 6.14 -26.81 7.51
C ILE A 469 4.66 -26.64 7.86
N PHE A 470 3.75 -27.17 7.04
CA PHE A 470 2.32 -26.86 7.13
C PHE A 470 1.54 -27.87 7.98
N ASN A 471 1.87 -29.17 7.93
CA ASN A 471 1.11 -30.19 8.65
C ASN A 471 1.77 -30.56 9.97
N LYS A 472 3.06 -30.95 9.94
CA LYS A 472 3.78 -31.41 11.15
C LYS A 472 4.28 -30.28 12.05
N LYS A 473 4.29 -29.04 11.55
CA LYS A 473 4.85 -27.85 12.21
C LYS A 473 6.28 -28.07 12.72
N SER A 474 7.12 -28.71 11.92
CA SER A 474 8.55 -28.97 12.19
C SER A 474 9.43 -28.59 10.99
N LEU A 475 10.74 -28.85 11.06
CA LEU A 475 11.67 -28.62 9.95
C LEU A 475 12.04 -29.96 9.30
N PHE A 476 12.15 -29.95 7.98
CA PHE A 476 12.62 -31.10 7.21
C PHE A 476 14.15 -31.16 7.24
N ASN A 477 14.72 -32.37 7.24
CA ASN A 477 16.16 -32.58 7.39
C ASN A 477 16.97 -32.28 6.12
N ASP A 478 16.30 -32.16 4.97
CA ASP A 478 16.88 -31.74 3.71
C ASP A 478 16.21 -30.44 3.20
N PRO A 479 16.54 -29.27 3.76
CA PRO A 479 15.81 -28.04 3.49
C PRO A 479 16.20 -27.39 2.16
N THR A 480 15.28 -26.63 1.58
CA THR A 480 15.62 -25.65 0.54
C THR A 480 16.24 -24.42 1.19
N VAL A 481 17.49 -24.12 0.84
CA VAL A 481 18.28 -23.03 1.43
C VAL A 481 18.33 -21.84 0.48
N TYR A 482 17.88 -20.69 0.94
CA TYR A 482 18.03 -19.41 0.25
C TYR A 482 19.21 -18.63 0.82
N ILE A 483 20.13 -18.21 -0.05
CA ILE A 483 21.30 -17.40 0.32
C ILE A 483 21.22 -16.06 -0.40
N ASN A 484 21.15 -14.97 0.37
CA ASN A 484 21.23 -13.61 -0.12
C ASN A 484 22.53 -12.93 0.32
N ILE A 485 23.19 -12.23 -0.61
CA ILE A 485 24.54 -11.68 -0.39
C ILE A 485 24.58 -10.24 -0.92
N THR A 486 24.24 -9.27 -0.08
CA THR A 486 24.17 -7.86 -0.53
C THR A 486 25.56 -7.28 -0.84
N SER A 487 26.66 -7.84 -0.32
CA SER A 487 28.02 -7.42 -0.68
C SER A 487 28.39 -7.68 -2.14
N LYS A 488 27.58 -8.45 -2.88
CA LYS A 488 27.69 -8.54 -4.35
C LYS A 488 27.44 -7.19 -5.01
N GLU A 489 26.50 -6.41 -4.47
CA GLU A 489 26.14 -5.08 -4.98
C GLU A 489 26.76 -3.94 -4.16
N THR A 490 26.71 -4.02 -2.82
CA THR A 490 27.20 -2.99 -1.90
C THR A 490 28.44 -3.50 -1.16
N LYS A 491 29.64 -3.20 -1.69
CA LYS A 491 30.92 -3.75 -1.18
C LYS A 491 31.22 -3.45 0.28
N THR A 492 30.62 -2.40 0.86
CA THR A 492 30.77 -2.03 2.27
C THR A 492 29.94 -2.86 3.22
N ASP A 493 29.05 -3.74 2.72
CA ASP A 493 28.22 -4.61 3.57
C ASP A 493 29.01 -5.77 4.20
N ALA A 494 30.25 -5.99 3.77
CA ALA A 494 31.18 -6.97 4.35
C ALA A 494 32.62 -6.43 4.30
N PRO A 495 33.54 -6.93 5.14
CA PRO A 495 34.96 -6.62 5.04
C PRO A 495 35.55 -7.00 3.67
N ALA A 496 36.69 -6.42 3.32
CA ALA A 496 37.38 -6.74 2.08
C ALA A 496 37.70 -8.25 2.01
N GLY A 497 37.39 -8.89 0.87
CA GLY A 497 37.59 -10.33 0.71
C GLY A 497 36.49 -11.22 1.33
N CYS A 498 35.47 -10.62 1.95
CA CYS A 498 34.41 -11.33 2.67
C CYS A 498 33.03 -11.15 2.02
N GLU A 499 32.06 -11.93 2.49
CA GLU A 499 30.65 -11.86 2.10
C GLU A 499 29.73 -11.87 3.33
N ASN A 500 28.57 -11.23 3.24
CA ASN A 500 27.57 -11.14 4.31
C ASN A 500 26.35 -12.01 3.95
N TRP A 501 26.38 -13.29 4.32
CA TRP A 501 25.35 -14.24 3.93
C TRP A 501 24.13 -14.13 4.83
N PHE A 502 22.99 -13.79 4.23
CA PHE A 502 21.66 -14.07 4.76
C PHE A 502 21.28 -15.48 4.30
N VAL A 503 21.18 -16.45 5.22
CA VAL A 503 20.91 -17.86 4.92
C VAL A 503 19.59 -18.26 5.56
N MET A 504 18.58 -18.50 4.74
CA MET A 504 17.20 -18.72 5.17
C MET A 504 16.67 -20.06 4.69
N ILE A 505 15.93 -20.73 5.57
CA ILE A 505 15.01 -21.81 5.20
C ILE A 505 13.58 -21.40 5.54
N ASN A 506 12.61 -21.95 4.80
CA ASN A 506 11.20 -21.83 5.19
C ASN A 506 10.96 -22.61 6.48
N ALA A 507 10.17 -22.05 7.39
CA ALA A 507 9.92 -22.65 8.69
C ALA A 507 8.43 -22.60 9.05
N PRO A 508 7.93 -23.50 9.91
CA PRO A 508 6.63 -23.32 10.53
C PRO A 508 6.63 -22.06 11.41
N GLY A 509 5.45 -21.51 11.69
CA GLY A 509 5.31 -20.55 12.79
C GLY A 509 5.57 -21.19 14.16
N ASP A 510 5.62 -20.37 15.20
CA ASP A 510 5.78 -20.88 16.57
C ASP A 510 4.46 -21.42 17.14
N TYR A 511 4.38 -22.73 17.32
CA TYR A 511 3.26 -23.48 17.90
C TYR A 511 3.66 -24.18 19.21
N GLY A 512 4.78 -23.79 19.84
CA GLY A 512 5.28 -24.40 21.07
C GLY A 512 6.31 -25.50 20.85
N GLN A 513 7.00 -25.49 19.71
CA GLN A 513 8.11 -26.40 19.43
C GLN A 513 9.34 -26.07 20.29
N ASP A 514 10.25 -27.03 20.44
CA ASP A 514 11.59 -26.79 20.99
C ASP A 514 12.49 -26.15 19.92
N TRP A 515 12.39 -24.83 19.79
CA TRP A 515 13.16 -24.05 18.83
C TRP A 515 14.67 -24.11 19.08
N GLU A 516 15.13 -24.29 20.32
CA GLU A 516 16.57 -24.38 20.59
C GLU A 516 17.16 -25.65 19.94
N ALA A 517 16.50 -26.79 20.13
CA ALA A 517 16.90 -28.04 19.50
C ALA A 517 16.77 -27.96 17.96
N MET A 518 15.66 -27.42 17.46
CA MET A 518 15.41 -27.29 16.02
C MET A 518 16.42 -26.39 15.31
N ILE A 519 16.87 -25.30 15.95
CA ILE A 519 17.89 -24.40 15.38
C ILE A 519 19.23 -25.12 15.23
N VAL A 520 19.64 -25.90 16.24
CA VAL A 520 20.89 -26.69 16.19
C VAL A 520 20.84 -27.72 15.06
N GLU A 521 19.74 -28.46 14.95
CA GLU A 521 19.56 -29.45 13.88
C GLU A 521 19.50 -28.79 12.50
N ALA A 522 18.73 -27.71 12.35
CA ALA A 522 18.63 -26.97 11.10
C ALA A 522 19.99 -26.41 10.66
N ARG A 523 20.80 -25.88 11.58
CA ARG A 523 22.15 -25.39 11.27
C ARG A 523 23.00 -26.49 10.64
N LYS A 524 22.98 -27.70 11.21
CA LYS A 524 23.70 -28.86 10.67
C LYS A 524 23.21 -29.23 9.27
N ASN A 525 21.90 -29.28 9.08
CA ASN A 525 21.29 -29.67 7.80
C ASN A 525 21.53 -28.62 6.70
N ILE A 526 21.49 -27.33 7.05
CA ILE A 526 21.82 -26.22 6.14
C ILE A 526 23.29 -26.29 5.71
N ILE A 527 24.22 -26.51 6.65
CA ILE A 527 25.64 -26.69 6.34
C ILE A 527 25.84 -27.88 5.38
N ALA A 528 25.18 -29.02 5.66
CA ALA A 528 25.25 -30.19 4.77
C ALA A 528 24.74 -29.86 3.36
N LYS A 529 23.57 -29.22 3.24
CA LYS A 529 23.01 -28.80 1.95
C LYS A 529 23.95 -27.87 1.17
N ILE A 530 24.53 -26.88 1.85
CA ILE A 530 25.48 -25.94 1.24
C ILE A 530 26.73 -26.68 0.75
N ASN A 531 27.29 -27.55 1.58
CA ASN A 531 28.49 -28.31 1.24
C ASN A 531 28.26 -29.26 0.06
N ASN A 532 27.08 -29.92 0.01
CA ASN A 532 26.69 -30.79 -1.08
C ASN A 532 26.54 -30.03 -2.41
N CYS A 533 25.80 -28.91 -2.42
CA CYS A 533 25.53 -28.16 -3.64
C CYS A 533 26.71 -27.30 -4.13
N LEU A 534 27.54 -26.77 -3.22
CA LEU A 534 28.64 -25.86 -3.57
C LEU A 534 30.02 -26.51 -3.51
N HIS A 535 30.10 -27.80 -3.16
CA HIS A 535 31.33 -28.58 -3.03
C HIS A 535 32.39 -27.86 -2.19
N THR A 536 31.98 -27.42 -1.00
CA THR A 536 32.80 -26.64 -0.07
C THR A 536 32.63 -27.15 1.36
N ASP A 537 33.42 -26.62 2.29
CA ASP A 537 33.15 -26.75 3.72
C ASP A 537 32.89 -25.36 4.30
N ILE A 538 31.62 -24.94 4.28
CA ILE A 538 31.22 -23.58 4.66
C ILE A 538 31.57 -23.25 6.11
N SER A 539 31.62 -24.27 6.98
CA SER A 539 31.91 -24.10 8.41
C SER A 539 33.25 -23.42 8.66
N ASN A 540 34.24 -23.69 7.80
CA ASN A 540 35.58 -23.09 7.89
C ASN A 540 35.61 -21.59 7.59
N TYR A 541 34.55 -21.08 6.94
CA TYR A 541 34.48 -19.68 6.51
C TYR A 541 33.55 -18.81 7.35
N ILE A 542 32.73 -19.39 8.24
CA ILE A 542 31.83 -18.63 9.12
C ILE A 542 32.65 -17.93 10.20
N SER A 543 32.75 -16.60 10.13
CA SER A 543 33.48 -15.75 11.07
C SER A 543 32.59 -15.17 12.18
N THR A 544 31.31 -14.96 11.90
CA THR A 544 30.31 -14.50 12.87
C THR A 544 28.93 -15.04 12.51
N GLU A 545 28.05 -15.14 13.50
CA GLU A 545 26.70 -15.67 13.36
C GLU A 545 25.71 -14.83 14.18
N HIS A 546 24.56 -14.54 13.59
CA HIS A 546 23.34 -14.13 14.27
C HIS A 546 22.18 -14.99 13.77
N VAL A 547 21.16 -15.23 14.60
CA VAL A 547 20.02 -16.08 14.25
C VAL A 547 18.72 -15.33 14.49
N LEU A 548 17.80 -15.42 13.54
CA LEU A 548 16.42 -14.95 13.67
C LEU A 548 15.47 -16.11 13.38
N ASP A 549 14.68 -16.49 14.38
CA ASP A 549 13.67 -17.54 14.30
C ASP A 549 12.24 -16.94 14.37
N PRO A 550 11.18 -17.77 14.26
CA PRO A 550 9.81 -17.28 14.31
C PRO A 550 9.42 -16.56 15.62
N ARG A 551 10.00 -16.94 16.77
CA ARG A 551 9.79 -16.27 18.06
C ARG A 551 10.38 -14.86 18.03
N GLY A 552 11.58 -14.72 17.44
CA GLY A 552 12.23 -13.43 17.20
C GLY A 552 11.42 -12.54 16.24
N ILE A 553 10.92 -13.10 15.13
CA ILE A 553 10.09 -12.38 14.16
C ILE A 553 8.81 -11.85 14.84
N GLU A 554 8.15 -12.69 15.65
CA GLU A 554 6.98 -12.29 16.43
C GLU A 554 7.31 -11.19 17.42
N LYS A 555 8.37 -11.34 18.22
CA LYS A 555 8.79 -10.35 19.22
C LYS A 555 9.10 -8.98 18.58
N ASN A 556 9.85 -8.97 17.48
CA ASN A 556 10.34 -7.74 16.86
C ASN A 556 9.21 -6.88 16.25
N THR A 557 8.12 -7.51 15.80
CA THR A 557 7.08 -6.83 15.01
C THR A 557 5.64 -7.13 15.41
N SER A 558 5.43 -7.86 16.51
CA SER A 558 4.11 -8.38 16.92
C SER A 558 3.41 -9.20 15.83
N SER A 559 4.17 -9.88 14.97
CA SER A 559 3.62 -10.73 13.91
C SER A 559 3.22 -12.08 14.50
N TYR A 560 1.92 -12.35 14.60
CA TYR A 560 1.43 -13.52 15.32
C TYR A 560 2.01 -14.83 14.73
N ARG A 561 2.55 -15.70 15.58
CA ARG A 561 3.24 -16.96 15.23
C ARG A 561 4.55 -16.77 14.46
N GLY A 562 5.06 -15.55 14.38
CA GLY A 562 6.21 -15.22 13.52
C GLY A 562 5.89 -15.27 12.02
N ALA A 563 4.61 -15.30 11.63
CA ALA A 563 4.22 -15.43 10.23
C ALA A 563 4.72 -14.25 9.38
N LEU A 564 5.32 -14.54 8.22
CA LEU A 564 5.89 -13.51 7.35
C LEU A 564 4.80 -12.73 6.57
N TYR A 565 3.72 -13.40 6.17
CA TYR A 565 2.73 -12.91 5.20
C TYR A 565 1.28 -12.87 5.73
N GLY A 566 1.12 -12.95 7.06
CA GLY A 566 -0.19 -13.00 7.69
C GLY A 566 -0.85 -14.36 7.54
N ALA A 567 -2.04 -14.40 6.94
CA ALA A 567 -2.72 -15.65 6.60
C ALA A 567 -2.09 -16.31 5.36
N ALA A 568 -1.96 -17.63 5.38
CA ALA A 568 -1.58 -18.46 4.23
C ALA A 568 -2.65 -18.39 3.14
N SER A 569 -2.30 -18.77 1.92
CA SER A 569 -3.21 -18.87 0.78
C SER A 569 -3.39 -20.32 0.30
N ASN A 570 -3.33 -21.27 1.24
CA ASN A 570 -3.51 -22.71 1.02
C ASN A 570 -4.95 -23.15 0.69
N ASP A 571 -5.90 -22.22 0.69
CA ASP A 571 -7.27 -22.44 0.25
C ASP A 571 -7.68 -21.41 -0.81
N LYS A 572 -8.52 -21.82 -1.75
CA LYS A 572 -9.00 -20.98 -2.86
C LYS A 572 -9.81 -19.77 -2.42
N PHE A 573 -10.34 -19.76 -1.20
CA PHE A 573 -11.08 -18.64 -0.63
C PHE A 573 -10.25 -17.78 0.34
N ALA A 574 -9.04 -18.20 0.72
CA ALA A 574 -8.23 -17.52 1.74
C ALA A 574 -7.99 -16.03 1.41
N ALA A 575 -7.70 -15.71 0.13
CA ALA A 575 -7.51 -14.32 -0.30
C ALA A 575 -8.77 -13.45 -0.09
N PHE A 576 -9.98 -14.01 -0.25
CA PHE A 576 -11.25 -13.31 -0.04
C PHE A 576 -11.68 -13.23 1.43
N LEU A 577 -11.08 -14.04 2.29
CA LEU A 577 -11.35 -14.08 3.73
C LEU A 577 -10.41 -13.20 4.56
N ARG A 578 -9.38 -12.60 3.94
CA ARG A 578 -8.51 -11.60 4.59
C ARG A 578 -9.34 -10.48 5.20
N HIS A 579 -8.85 -9.91 6.29
CA HIS A 579 -9.55 -8.78 6.92
C HIS A 579 -9.53 -7.56 5.98
N PRO A 580 -10.65 -6.85 5.77
CA PRO A 580 -10.66 -5.63 4.97
C PRO A 580 -9.83 -4.51 5.60
N ASN A 581 -9.44 -3.53 4.79
CA ASN A 581 -8.73 -2.34 5.26
C ASN A 581 -9.59 -1.38 6.10
N PHE A 582 -10.90 -1.60 6.16
CA PHE A 582 -11.85 -0.85 6.98
C PHE A 582 -12.48 -1.77 8.02
N ASN A 583 -12.87 -1.23 9.17
CA ASN A 583 -13.64 -1.98 10.16
C ASN A 583 -15.16 -1.76 9.95
N LYS A 584 -15.90 -2.85 9.75
CA LYS A 584 -17.37 -2.80 9.51
C LYS A 584 -18.16 -2.33 10.72
N GLY A 585 -17.73 -2.74 11.92
CA GLY A 585 -18.44 -2.45 13.16
C GLY A 585 -17.93 -1.21 13.87
N LEU A 586 -16.66 -0.84 13.68
CA LEU A 586 -16.02 0.29 14.36
C LEU A 586 -15.58 1.34 13.35
N LYS A 587 -16.40 2.38 13.18
CA LYS A 587 -16.10 3.49 12.26
C LYS A 587 -14.81 4.20 12.66
N ASN A 588 -14.15 4.81 11.69
CA ASN A 588 -12.88 5.54 11.83
C ASN A 588 -11.65 4.67 12.20
N LEU A 589 -11.83 3.35 12.36
CA LEU A 589 -10.72 2.40 12.45
C LEU A 589 -10.48 1.73 11.11
N TYR A 590 -9.23 1.80 10.66
CA TYR A 590 -8.72 1.18 9.46
C TYR A 590 -7.53 0.27 9.78
N HIS A 591 -7.22 -0.64 8.85
CA HIS A 591 -6.15 -1.61 8.99
C HIS A 591 -5.31 -1.65 7.72
N VAL A 592 -3.99 -1.74 7.88
CA VAL A 592 -3.03 -1.76 6.78
C VAL A 592 -1.94 -2.79 7.05
N GLY A 593 -1.31 -3.30 5.99
CA GLY A 593 -0.11 -4.13 6.08
C GLY A 593 -0.38 -5.60 5.75
N GLY A 594 0.62 -6.45 6.06
CA GLY A 594 0.69 -7.81 5.50
C GLY A 594 -0.33 -8.83 6.05
N SER A 595 -0.98 -8.53 7.17
CA SER A 595 -1.97 -9.43 7.79
C SER A 595 -3.41 -9.18 7.31
N VAL A 596 -3.63 -8.13 6.50
CA VAL A 596 -4.93 -7.71 5.99
C VAL A 596 -4.91 -7.65 4.45
N HIS A 597 -6.02 -7.28 3.84
CA HIS A 597 -6.13 -7.11 2.38
C HIS A 597 -5.09 -6.09 1.84
N PRO A 598 -4.47 -6.31 0.66
CA PRO A 598 -4.59 -7.49 -0.22
C PRO A 598 -3.67 -8.66 0.18
N GLY A 599 -2.62 -8.43 0.98
CA GLY A 599 -1.81 -9.49 1.54
C GLY A 599 -0.39 -9.09 1.94
N GLY A 600 0.44 -10.11 2.20
CA GLY A 600 1.83 -9.94 2.65
C GLY A 600 2.81 -9.61 1.52
N GLY A 601 4.00 -9.15 1.92
CA GLY A 601 5.07 -8.73 0.99
C GLY A 601 5.03 -7.22 0.70
N ILE A 602 6.17 -6.69 0.25
CA ILE A 602 6.37 -5.25 0.02
C ILE A 602 5.30 -4.66 -0.90
N PRO A 603 5.05 -5.20 -2.11
CA PRO A 603 4.09 -4.59 -3.03
C PRO A 603 2.67 -4.58 -2.47
N LEU A 604 2.25 -5.68 -1.86
CA LEU A 604 0.89 -5.80 -1.32
C LEU A 604 0.68 -4.92 -0.09
N CYS A 605 1.71 -4.70 0.73
CA CYS A 605 1.65 -3.73 1.83
C CYS A 605 1.50 -2.28 1.34
N LEU A 606 2.20 -1.92 0.26
CA LEU A 606 2.09 -0.59 -0.36
C LEU A 606 0.71 -0.36 -0.99
N LEU A 607 0.16 -1.39 -1.64
CA LEU A 607 -1.20 -1.37 -2.17
C LEU A 607 -2.26 -1.35 -1.05
N SER A 608 -2.03 -2.08 0.04
CA SER A 608 -2.84 -2.01 1.27
C SER A 608 -2.93 -0.56 1.76
N ALA A 609 -1.81 0.16 1.76
CA ALA A 609 -1.75 1.55 2.17
C ALA A 609 -2.49 2.49 1.22
N GLN A 610 -2.37 2.26 -0.09
CA GLN A 610 -3.13 3.00 -1.11
C GLN A 610 -4.64 2.81 -0.92
N ILE A 611 -5.10 1.56 -0.87
CA ILE A 611 -6.52 1.23 -0.65
C ILE A 611 -7.02 1.87 0.65
N THR A 612 -6.25 1.78 1.73
CA THR A 612 -6.62 2.38 3.02
C THR A 612 -6.78 3.90 2.91
N ALA A 613 -5.83 4.58 2.28
CA ALA A 613 -5.90 6.03 2.09
C ALA A 613 -7.08 6.44 1.19
N ASP A 614 -7.39 5.69 0.14
CA ASP A 614 -8.54 5.95 -0.74
C ASP A 614 -9.89 5.76 -0.02
N LEU A 615 -9.93 4.89 0.99
CA LEU A 615 -11.12 4.69 1.83
C LEU A 615 -11.32 5.78 2.90
N ILE A 616 -10.26 6.49 3.26
CA ILE A 616 -10.30 7.58 4.24
C ILE A 616 -10.74 8.87 3.54
N PRO A 617 -11.74 9.62 4.07
CA PRO A 617 -12.24 10.86 3.45
C PRO A 617 -11.17 11.95 3.31
N ASP A 618 -11.36 12.88 2.38
CA ASP A 618 -10.52 14.09 2.25
C ASP A 618 -10.92 15.15 3.30
N VAL A 619 -9.98 16.03 3.69
CA VAL A 619 -10.18 17.09 4.71
C VAL A 619 -10.35 18.49 4.12
#